data_AF-A0A3N4J3S5-F1
#
_entry.id   AF-A0A3N4J3S5-F1
#
_cell.length_a   1.000
_cell.length_b   1.000
_cell.length_c   1.000
_cell.angle_alpha   90.00
_cell.angle_beta   90.00
_cell.angle_gamma   90.00
#
_symmetry.space_group_name_H-M   'P 1'
#
loop_
_entity.id
_entity.type
_entity.pdbx_description
1 polymer ?
#
loop_
_entity_poly.entity_id
_entity_poly.type
_entity_poly.pdbx_seq_one_letter_code
_entity_poly.pdbx_strand_id
1 'polypeptide(L)'
;MPRLIQSDKGTETVLLAASHVTLRRANHLSLKFSEIYCFGKSTKNQRIEAWWNLLTEGQTQEWKVYFAELENEGLFVGSDLDKSCLQFIYMEIIRSHIHHFVEIHNNHSIRHQRKRDHYLPTGQPYMMYFYPETGKDYKEQVDQDVLTALEAEVAEYDLDQYLPSNTLRLYETLLYDGGYPKEFSYVDKRHKEAYIYLRERVWQFIQDGGEVELITTPSGAAEWIEAHQDNEIEQHRSHVNGDQQMELINSDNDSEEESLVVEQQIFQEDDAGADGLLLDL
;
A
#
# COMPACT_ATOMS: atom_id res chain seq x y z
N MET A 1 -1.27 -18.43 7.75
CA MET A 1 -0.13 -17.76 7.09
C MET A 1 0.19 -18.40 5.75
N PRO A 2 0.76 -17.65 4.79
CA PRO A 2 1.36 -18.18 3.57
C PRO A 2 2.51 -19.16 3.87
N ARG A 3 2.89 -20.01 2.91
CA ARG A 3 4.04 -20.93 3.05
C ARG A 3 5.37 -20.32 2.63
N LEU A 4 5.29 -19.44 1.63
CA LEU A 4 6.40 -18.72 1.04
C LEU A 4 5.96 -17.27 0.79
N ILE A 5 6.79 -16.31 1.14
CA ILE A 5 6.61 -14.90 0.77
C ILE A 5 7.75 -14.48 -0.16
N GLN A 6 7.41 -13.70 -1.17
CA GLN A 6 8.38 -13.00 -2.00
C GLN A 6 8.16 -11.49 -1.88
N SER A 7 9.24 -10.74 -1.70
CA SER A 7 9.22 -9.26 -1.72
C SER A 7 10.39 -8.71 -2.54
N ASP A 8 10.39 -7.42 -2.80
CA ASP A 8 11.61 -6.72 -3.18
C ASP A 8 12.58 -6.61 -2.00
N LYS A 9 13.68 -5.88 -2.22
CA LYS A 9 14.75 -5.68 -1.23
C LYS A 9 14.59 -4.40 -0.40
N GLY A 10 13.38 -3.85 -0.28
CA GLY A 10 13.09 -2.68 0.55
C GLY A 10 13.54 -2.89 2.00
N THR A 11 13.95 -1.83 2.69
CA THR A 11 14.40 -1.90 4.09
C THR A 11 13.28 -2.38 5.03
N GLU A 12 12.05 -1.99 4.73
CA GLU A 12 10.83 -2.38 5.42
C GLU A 12 10.52 -3.87 5.31
N THR A 13 10.98 -4.53 4.25
CA THR A 13 10.71 -5.96 4.00
C THR A 13 11.51 -6.88 4.91
N VAL A 14 12.55 -6.36 5.58
CA VAL A 14 13.41 -7.15 6.47
C VAL A 14 12.64 -7.57 7.72
N LEU A 15 11.83 -6.67 8.31
CA LEU A 15 10.97 -7.02 9.44
C LEU A 15 9.89 -8.02 9.03
N LEU A 16 9.28 -7.83 7.85
CA LEU A 16 8.32 -8.80 7.30
C LEU A 16 8.94 -10.19 7.15
N ALA A 17 10.15 -10.26 6.59
CA ALA A 17 10.90 -11.51 6.46
C ALA A 17 11.21 -12.13 7.82
N ALA A 18 11.64 -11.34 8.80
CA ALA A 18 11.94 -11.80 10.15
C ALA A 18 10.71 -12.39 10.83
N SER A 19 9.59 -11.66 10.85
CA SER A 19 8.33 -12.14 11.41
C SER A 19 7.85 -13.40 10.70
N HIS A 20 7.91 -13.45 9.36
CA HIS A 20 7.46 -14.62 8.61
C HIS A 20 8.33 -15.86 8.87
N VAL A 21 9.67 -15.70 8.89
CA VAL A 21 10.61 -16.78 9.20
C VAL A 21 10.39 -17.33 10.60
N THR A 22 10.21 -16.44 11.59
CA THR A 22 9.92 -16.84 12.98
C THR A 22 8.65 -17.66 13.07
N LEU A 23 7.55 -17.20 12.46
CA LEU A 23 6.27 -17.92 12.45
C LEU A 23 6.37 -19.29 11.75
N ARG A 24 7.09 -19.36 10.61
CA ARG A 24 7.24 -20.61 9.84
C ARG A 24 8.12 -21.62 10.55
N ARG A 25 9.20 -21.16 11.20
CA ARG A 25 10.11 -22.03 11.97
C ARG A 25 9.49 -22.51 13.28
N ALA A 26 8.54 -21.78 13.87
CA ALA A 26 7.76 -22.26 15.02
C ALA A 26 7.02 -23.57 14.68
N ASN A 27 6.43 -23.66 13.49
CA ASN A 27 5.78 -24.88 13.02
C ASN A 27 6.77 -25.92 12.47
N HIS A 28 7.85 -25.45 11.85
CA HIS A 28 8.79 -26.29 11.11
C HIS A 28 10.25 -25.84 11.31
N LEU A 29 10.86 -26.28 12.41
CA LEU A 29 12.21 -25.89 12.83
C LEU A 29 13.31 -26.13 11.77
N SER A 30 13.12 -27.08 10.87
CA SER A 30 14.14 -27.47 9.87
C SER A 30 14.07 -26.69 8.55
N LEU A 31 13.09 -25.80 8.38
CA LEU A 31 12.96 -25.05 7.12
C LEU A 31 14.10 -24.05 6.94
N LYS A 32 14.70 -24.09 5.76
CA LYS A 32 15.71 -23.13 5.30
C LYS A 32 15.04 -21.81 4.95
N PHE A 33 15.79 -20.71 5.01
CA PHE A 33 15.28 -19.39 4.63
C PHE A 33 14.67 -19.39 3.21
N SER A 34 15.34 -20.00 2.23
CA SER A 34 14.86 -20.08 0.83
C SER A 34 13.54 -20.83 0.64
N GLU A 35 13.13 -21.65 1.60
CA GLU A 35 11.86 -22.39 1.59
C GLU A 35 10.71 -21.60 2.24
N ILE A 36 11.04 -20.48 2.89
CA ILE A 36 10.13 -19.61 3.65
C ILE A 36 9.99 -18.23 3.01
N TYR A 37 11.11 -17.66 2.55
CA TYR A 37 11.17 -16.29 2.08
C TYR A 37 12.14 -16.15 0.90
N CYS A 38 11.77 -15.31 -0.06
CA CYS A 38 12.59 -14.99 -1.22
C CYS A 38 12.63 -13.49 -1.46
N PHE A 39 13.83 -12.93 -1.60
CA PHE A 39 14.00 -11.59 -2.15
C PHE A 39 14.03 -11.67 -3.68
N GLY A 40 13.11 -10.96 -4.33
CA GLY A 40 13.01 -10.84 -5.78
C GLY A 40 13.51 -9.50 -6.30
N LYS A 41 13.66 -9.40 -7.63
CA LYS A 41 13.82 -8.11 -8.32
C LYS A 41 12.47 -7.38 -8.29
N SER A 42 12.50 -6.05 -8.15
CA SER A 42 11.29 -5.20 -8.23
C SER A 42 10.52 -5.42 -9.54
N THR A 43 11.19 -5.81 -10.63
CA THR A 43 10.56 -6.15 -11.91
C THR A 43 9.65 -7.38 -11.88
N LYS A 44 9.65 -8.15 -10.79
CA LYS A 44 8.72 -9.28 -10.58
C LYS A 44 7.47 -8.88 -9.77
N ASN A 45 7.42 -7.67 -9.21
CA ASN A 45 6.26 -7.15 -8.46
C ASN A 45 5.12 -6.65 -9.37
N GLN A 46 5.11 -7.01 -10.66
CA GLN A 46 4.21 -6.43 -11.67
C GLN A 46 2.73 -6.50 -11.29
N ARG A 47 2.27 -7.58 -10.64
CA ARG A 47 0.86 -7.72 -10.24
C ARG A 47 0.44 -6.71 -9.18
N ILE A 48 1.28 -6.52 -8.16
CA ILE A 48 0.99 -5.57 -7.09
C ILE A 48 1.17 -4.13 -7.59
N GLU A 49 2.18 -3.87 -8.42
CA GLU A 49 2.37 -2.56 -9.08
C GLU A 49 1.22 -2.21 -10.02
N ALA A 50 0.71 -3.16 -10.81
CA ALA A 50 -0.45 -2.94 -11.67
C ALA A 50 -1.70 -2.60 -10.84
N TRP A 51 -1.86 -3.23 -9.68
CA TRP A 51 -2.95 -2.90 -8.76
C TRP A 51 -2.78 -1.51 -8.15
N TRP A 52 -1.56 -1.15 -7.72
CA TRP A 52 -1.24 0.21 -7.24
C TRP A 52 -1.49 1.28 -8.30
N ASN A 53 -1.18 0.99 -9.57
CA ASN A 53 -1.48 1.89 -10.68
C ASN A 53 -2.99 2.07 -10.85
N LEU A 54 -3.77 1.00 -10.79
CA LEU A 54 -5.24 1.09 -10.87
C LEU A 54 -5.83 1.92 -9.72
N LEU A 55 -5.32 1.75 -8.49
CA LEU A 55 -5.71 2.59 -7.36
C LEU A 55 -5.31 4.05 -7.58
N THR A 56 -4.10 4.27 -8.11
CA THR A 56 -3.58 5.62 -8.35
C THR A 56 -4.41 6.37 -9.38
N GLU A 57 -4.60 5.76 -10.55
CA GLU A 57 -5.41 6.32 -11.63
C GLU A 57 -6.88 6.48 -11.22
N GLY A 58 -7.41 5.54 -10.44
CA GLY A 58 -8.82 5.53 -10.06
C GLY A 58 -9.20 6.45 -8.90
N GLN A 59 -8.28 6.76 -7.97
CA GLN A 59 -8.63 7.48 -6.72
C GLN A 59 -7.60 8.50 -6.23
N THR A 60 -6.30 8.22 -6.31
CA THR A 60 -5.29 9.03 -5.59
C THR A 60 -4.63 10.10 -6.46
N GLN A 61 -4.74 10.00 -7.79
CA GLN A 61 -4.19 10.98 -8.71
C GLN A 61 -4.84 12.36 -8.55
N GLU A 62 -6.15 12.42 -8.30
CA GLU A 62 -6.86 13.68 -8.05
C GLU A 62 -6.31 14.40 -6.81
N TRP A 63 -6.01 13.65 -5.75
CA TRP A 63 -5.41 14.19 -4.54
C TRP A 63 -3.99 14.72 -4.79
N LYS A 64 -3.18 14.02 -5.59
CA LYS A 64 -1.84 14.50 -5.98
C LYS A 64 -1.92 15.84 -6.71
N VAL A 65 -2.83 15.97 -7.68
CA VAL A 65 -3.05 17.23 -8.41
C VAL A 65 -3.53 18.32 -7.46
N TYR A 66 -4.51 18.02 -6.60
CA TYR A 66 -5.06 18.96 -5.64
C TYR A 66 -4.00 19.50 -4.65
N PHE A 67 -3.16 18.63 -4.07
CA PHE A 67 -2.11 19.06 -3.17
C PHE A 67 -0.99 19.83 -3.89
N ALA A 68 -0.67 19.48 -5.12
CA ALA A 68 0.26 20.25 -5.95
C ALA A 68 -0.28 21.65 -6.26
N GLU A 69 -1.59 21.81 -6.47
CA GLU A 69 -2.23 23.12 -6.62
C GLU A 69 -2.12 23.95 -5.33
N LEU A 70 -2.34 23.35 -4.16
CA LEU A 70 -2.15 24.04 -2.88
C LEU A 70 -0.71 24.52 -2.69
N GLU A 71 0.28 23.74 -3.09
CA GLU A 71 1.69 24.14 -3.07
C GLU A 71 1.96 25.30 -4.04
N ASN A 72 1.48 25.19 -5.29
CA ASN A 72 1.63 26.23 -6.31
C ASN A 72 0.99 27.57 -5.92
N GLU A 73 -0.12 27.53 -5.18
CA GLU A 73 -0.79 28.72 -4.63
C GLU A 73 -0.09 29.28 -3.37
N GLY A 74 0.95 28.62 -2.86
CA GLY A 74 1.64 29.00 -1.61
C GLY A 74 0.83 28.71 -0.33
N LEU A 75 -0.22 27.89 -0.45
CA LEU A 75 -1.08 27.46 0.66
C LEU A 75 -0.52 26.23 1.39
N PHE A 76 0.55 25.64 0.88
CA PHE A 76 1.30 24.55 1.48
C PHE A 76 2.80 24.77 1.23
N VAL A 77 3.62 24.70 2.29
CA VAL A 77 5.09 24.83 2.21
C VAL A 77 5.83 23.62 2.74
N GLY A 78 5.12 22.55 3.13
CA GLY A 78 5.73 21.30 3.59
C GLY A 78 6.27 21.30 5.01
N SER A 79 5.90 22.30 5.83
CA SER A 79 6.22 22.29 7.27
C SER A 79 5.46 21.19 8.00
N ASP A 80 5.93 20.79 9.18
CA ASP A 80 5.23 19.75 9.96
C ASP A 80 3.84 20.20 10.43
N LEU A 81 3.65 21.50 10.65
CA LEU A 81 2.34 22.13 10.87
C LEU A 81 1.42 21.97 9.65
N ASP A 82 1.93 22.26 8.45
CA ASP A 82 1.14 22.14 7.23
C ASP A 82 0.72 20.68 7.01
N LYS A 83 1.66 19.74 7.21
CA LYS A 83 1.39 18.30 7.13
C LYS A 83 0.34 17.86 8.14
N SER A 84 0.45 18.28 9.40
CA SER A 84 -0.52 17.91 10.44
C SER A 84 -1.92 18.47 10.18
N CYS A 85 -2.01 19.71 9.70
CA CYS A 85 -3.30 20.31 9.31
C CYS A 85 -3.91 19.60 8.09
N LEU A 86 -3.09 19.24 7.09
CA LEU A 86 -3.56 18.44 5.95
C LEU A 86 -4.04 17.06 6.40
N GLN A 87 -3.26 16.37 7.22
CA GLN A 87 -3.63 15.06 7.77
C GLN A 87 -4.98 15.15 8.50
N PHE A 88 -5.18 16.16 9.34
CA PHE A 88 -6.45 16.33 10.05
C PHE A 88 -7.65 16.49 9.11
N ILE A 89 -7.56 17.37 8.11
CA ILE A 89 -8.68 17.68 7.21
C ILE A 89 -8.94 16.55 6.21
N TYR A 90 -7.88 15.96 5.65
CA TYR A 90 -7.98 15.11 4.46
C TYR A 90 -7.79 13.62 4.72
N MET A 91 -7.20 13.18 5.84
CA MET A 91 -6.89 11.76 6.05
C MET A 91 -8.14 10.88 5.99
N GLU A 92 -9.21 11.27 6.69
CA GLU A 92 -10.46 10.50 6.71
C GLU A 92 -11.14 10.50 5.33
N ILE A 93 -11.07 11.60 4.59
CA ILE A 93 -11.60 11.67 3.21
C ILE A 93 -10.84 10.69 2.31
N ILE A 94 -9.50 10.75 2.34
CA ILE A 94 -8.62 9.89 1.54
C ILE A 94 -8.83 8.41 1.91
N ARG A 95 -8.89 8.09 3.21
CA ARG A 95 -9.19 6.74 3.70
C ARG A 95 -10.52 6.24 3.17
N SER A 96 -11.58 7.06 3.24
CA SER A 96 -12.89 6.68 2.72
C SER A 96 -12.87 6.37 1.22
N HIS A 97 -12.15 7.17 0.42
CA HIS A 97 -11.98 6.93 -1.03
C HIS A 97 -11.23 5.61 -1.30
N ILE A 98 -10.14 5.36 -0.58
CA ILE A 98 -9.35 4.12 -0.73
C ILE A 98 -10.20 2.90 -0.34
N HIS A 99 -10.91 2.95 0.79
CA HIS A 99 -11.79 1.85 1.22
C HIS A 99 -12.90 1.58 0.21
N HIS A 100 -13.52 2.62 -0.32
CA HIS A 100 -14.56 2.49 -1.34
C HIS A 100 -14.02 1.86 -2.63
N PHE A 101 -12.82 2.25 -3.08
CA PHE A 101 -12.19 1.62 -4.23
C PHE A 101 -11.88 0.14 -3.99
N VAL A 102 -11.36 -0.22 -2.82
CA VAL A 102 -11.09 -1.62 -2.47
C VAL A 102 -12.38 -2.45 -2.49
N GLU A 103 -13.47 -1.89 -1.97
CA GLU A 103 -14.79 -2.52 -2.02
C GLU A 103 -15.27 -2.72 -3.47
N ILE A 104 -15.20 -1.69 -4.31
CA ILE A 104 -15.57 -1.78 -5.73
C ILE A 104 -14.70 -2.82 -6.44
N HIS A 105 -13.38 -2.74 -6.28
CA HIS A 105 -12.42 -3.62 -6.92
C HIS A 105 -12.70 -5.10 -6.57
N ASN A 106 -12.92 -5.39 -5.29
CA ASN A 106 -13.16 -6.75 -4.82
C ASN A 106 -14.52 -7.33 -5.27
N ASN A 107 -15.50 -6.47 -5.54
CA ASN A 107 -16.84 -6.87 -5.99
C ASN A 107 -17.03 -6.78 -7.51
N HIS A 108 -16.13 -6.12 -8.23
CA HIS A 108 -16.20 -6.01 -9.69
C HIS A 108 -15.82 -7.35 -10.33
N SER A 109 -16.74 -7.92 -11.12
CA SER A 109 -16.48 -9.20 -11.79
C SER A 109 -15.43 -9.03 -12.89
N ILE A 110 -14.35 -9.80 -12.81
CA ILE A 110 -13.40 -9.97 -13.91
C ILE A 110 -14.13 -10.70 -15.03
N ARG A 111 -14.19 -10.07 -16.20
CA ARG A 111 -14.88 -10.61 -17.37
C ARG A 111 -14.05 -11.74 -17.98
N HIS A 112 -14.72 -12.84 -18.32
CA HIS A 112 -14.11 -13.93 -19.08
C HIS A 112 -13.59 -13.44 -20.43
N GLN A 113 -12.32 -13.77 -20.72
CA GLN A 113 -11.65 -13.46 -21.98
C GLN A 113 -11.11 -14.74 -22.60
N ARG A 114 -11.73 -15.20 -23.69
CA ARG A 114 -11.43 -16.50 -24.31
C ARG A 114 -9.94 -16.71 -24.64
N LYS A 115 -9.20 -15.65 -25.01
CA LYS A 115 -7.78 -15.75 -25.34
C LYS A 115 -6.87 -15.86 -24.10
N ARG A 116 -7.40 -15.55 -22.91
CA ARG A 116 -6.66 -15.47 -21.65
C ARG A 116 -7.19 -16.45 -20.59
N ASP A 117 -8.07 -17.36 -21.00
CA ASP A 117 -8.76 -18.30 -20.11
C ASP A 117 -7.80 -19.19 -19.30
N HIS A 118 -6.60 -19.46 -19.83
CA HIS A 118 -5.59 -20.27 -19.17
C HIS A 118 -4.97 -19.63 -17.91
N TYR A 119 -5.01 -18.29 -17.79
CA TYR A 119 -4.37 -17.59 -16.66
C TYR A 119 -5.22 -16.50 -16.02
N LEU A 120 -6.24 -15.98 -16.71
CA LEU A 120 -7.08 -14.89 -16.21
C LEU A 120 -8.24 -15.45 -15.37
N PRO A 121 -8.23 -15.26 -14.05
CA PRO A 121 -9.38 -15.61 -13.22
C PRO A 121 -10.65 -14.88 -13.68
N THR A 122 -11.78 -15.59 -13.73
CA THR A 122 -13.10 -15.01 -14.06
C THR A 122 -13.99 -15.02 -12.82
N GLY A 123 -14.66 -13.91 -12.55
CA GLY A 123 -15.56 -13.75 -11.41
C GLY A 123 -15.18 -12.58 -10.50
N GLN A 124 -15.90 -12.43 -9.39
CA GLN A 124 -15.63 -11.38 -8.40
C GLN A 124 -14.45 -11.80 -7.51
N PRO A 125 -13.38 -10.99 -7.36
CA PRO A 125 -12.22 -11.35 -6.54
C PRO A 125 -12.59 -11.78 -5.12
N TYR A 126 -13.56 -11.10 -4.48
CA TYR A 126 -14.08 -11.47 -3.17
C TYR A 126 -14.62 -12.91 -3.14
N MET A 127 -15.49 -13.25 -4.09
CA MET A 127 -16.08 -14.59 -4.18
C MET A 127 -15.03 -15.65 -4.49
N MET A 128 -14.11 -15.34 -5.41
CA MET A 128 -13.03 -16.25 -5.79
C MET A 128 -12.09 -16.58 -4.63
N TYR A 129 -11.86 -15.62 -3.72
CA TYR A 129 -10.99 -15.81 -2.58
C TYR A 129 -11.68 -16.50 -1.39
N PHE A 130 -12.88 -16.03 -1.01
CA PHE A 130 -13.58 -16.52 0.19
C PHE A 130 -14.47 -17.74 -0.06
N TYR A 131 -14.93 -17.94 -1.30
CA TYR A 131 -15.86 -19.01 -1.68
C TYR A 131 -15.43 -19.71 -2.98
N PRO A 132 -14.20 -20.27 -3.04
CA PRO A 132 -13.76 -20.98 -4.23
C PRO A 132 -14.62 -22.23 -4.46
N GLU A 133 -15.13 -22.40 -5.70
CA GLU A 133 -15.89 -23.60 -6.09
C GLU A 133 -15.04 -24.87 -5.97
N THR A 134 -13.75 -24.73 -6.30
CA THR A 134 -12.73 -25.77 -6.21
C THR A 134 -11.42 -25.14 -5.76
N GLY A 135 -10.74 -25.74 -4.79
CA GLY A 135 -9.45 -25.25 -4.34
C GLY A 135 -9.03 -25.86 -3.02
N LYS A 136 -7.73 -26.11 -2.86
CA LYS A 136 -7.16 -26.46 -1.57
C LYS A 136 -6.78 -25.17 -0.86
N ASP A 137 -7.17 -25.04 0.41
CA ASP A 137 -6.61 -23.97 1.24
C ASP A 137 -5.15 -24.32 1.57
N TYR A 138 -4.23 -23.50 1.08
CA TYR A 138 -2.79 -23.65 1.33
C TYR A 138 -2.32 -22.89 2.58
N LYS A 139 -3.22 -22.16 3.26
CA LYS A 139 -2.91 -21.46 4.50
C LYS A 139 -2.48 -22.45 5.57
N GLU A 140 -1.46 -22.08 6.30
CA GLU A 140 -1.02 -22.80 7.49
C GLU A 140 -1.50 -22.10 8.76
N GLN A 141 -1.81 -22.87 9.81
CA GLN A 141 -2.10 -22.28 11.11
C GLN A 141 -0.83 -21.67 11.70
N VAL A 142 -0.97 -20.63 12.50
CA VAL A 142 0.15 -19.93 13.12
C VAL A 142 0.28 -20.42 14.56
N ASP A 143 1.52 -20.59 15.04
CA ASP A 143 1.77 -20.77 16.46
C ASP A 143 1.32 -19.52 17.22
N GLN A 144 0.33 -19.68 18.10
CA GLN A 144 -0.33 -18.56 18.74
C GLN A 144 0.54 -17.87 19.79
N ASP A 145 1.44 -18.60 20.45
CA ASP A 145 2.33 -18.03 21.46
C ASP A 145 3.38 -17.15 20.79
N VAL A 146 3.93 -17.62 19.66
CA VAL A 146 4.87 -16.84 18.84
C VAL A 146 4.18 -15.63 18.21
N LEU A 147 2.95 -15.78 17.71
CA LEU A 147 2.18 -14.66 17.18
C LEU A 147 1.95 -13.59 18.25
N THR A 148 1.54 -13.99 19.46
CA THR A 148 1.29 -13.07 20.57
C THR A 148 2.57 -12.33 20.98
N ALA A 149 3.72 -13.01 20.96
CA ALA A 149 5.02 -12.38 21.23
C ALA A 149 5.37 -11.32 20.18
N LEU A 150 5.17 -11.61 18.89
CA LEU A 150 5.41 -10.65 17.81
C LEU A 150 4.45 -9.46 17.86
N GLU A 151 3.17 -9.70 18.17
CA GLU A 151 2.17 -8.63 18.35
C GLU A 151 2.53 -7.72 19.53
N ALA A 152 3.10 -8.28 20.61
CA ALA A 152 3.55 -7.50 21.76
C ALA A 152 4.72 -6.55 21.43
N GLU A 153 5.58 -6.89 20.46
CA GLU A 153 6.69 -6.02 20.01
C GLU A 153 6.19 -4.73 19.34
N VAL A 154 4.97 -4.76 18.79
CA VAL A 154 4.36 -3.63 18.06
C VAL A 154 3.09 -3.12 18.72
N ALA A 155 2.80 -3.51 19.96
CA ALA A 155 1.54 -3.20 20.64
C ALA A 155 1.28 -1.69 20.83
N GLU A 156 2.33 -0.87 20.83
CA GLU A 156 2.22 0.59 20.93
C GLU A 156 1.96 1.26 19.57
N TYR A 157 2.14 0.53 18.46
CA TYR A 157 1.97 1.07 17.12
C TYR A 157 0.54 0.90 16.62
N ASP A 158 -0.17 2.00 16.45
CA ASP A 158 -1.50 2.05 15.88
C ASP A 158 -1.43 2.46 14.40
N LEU A 159 -1.80 1.55 13.51
CA LEU A 159 -1.86 1.77 12.06
C LEU A 159 -2.85 2.87 11.66
N ASP A 160 -3.91 3.03 12.45
CA ASP A 160 -4.97 4.01 12.18
C ASP A 160 -4.66 5.38 12.79
N GLN A 161 -3.66 5.46 13.67
CA GLN A 161 -3.23 6.72 14.27
C GLN A 161 -2.33 7.52 13.32
N TYR A 162 -2.80 8.70 12.91
CA TYR A 162 -2.05 9.63 12.06
C TYR A 162 -1.73 10.96 12.77
N LEU A 163 -2.42 11.27 13.86
CA LEU A 163 -2.13 12.37 14.78
C LEU A 163 -2.38 11.96 16.24
N PRO A 164 -1.67 12.55 17.21
CA PRO A 164 -1.94 12.32 18.63
C PRO A 164 -3.35 12.78 19.02
N SER A 165 -3.98 12.10 19.98
CA SER A 165 -5.34 12.42 20.45
C SER A 165 -5.48 13.85 20.96
N ASN A 166 -4.42 14.41 21.57
CA ASN A 166 -4.41 15.80 22.04
C ASN A 166 -4.49 16.78 20.87
N THR A 167 -3.69 16.55 19.82
CA THR A 167 -3.67 17.35 18.60
C THR A 167 -5.00 17.26 17.84
N LEU A 168 -5.60 16.07 17.74
CA LEU A 168 -6.93 15.91 17.15
C LEU A 168 -7.98 16.77 17.88
N ARG A 169 -8.01 16.72 19.21
CA ARG A 169 -8.95 17.51 20.04
C ARG A 169 -8.72 19.01 19.91
N LEU A 170 -7.46 19.44 19.87
CA LEU A 170 -7.09 20.84 19.67
C LEU A 170 -7.64 21.33 18.33
N TYR A 171 -7.37 20.60 17.24
CA TYR A 171 -7.78 21.02 15.89
C TYR A 171 -9.30 21.00 15.73
N GLU A 172 -9.97 20.01 16.32
CA GLU A 172 -11.44 19.95 16.36
C GLU A 172 -12.04 21.17 17.08
N THR A 173 -11.44 21.58 18.21
CA THR A 173 -11.87 22.77 18.95
C THR A 173 -11.66 24.04 18.13
N LEU A 174 -10.49 24.20 17.50
CA LEU A 174 -10.17 25.36 16.66
C LEU A 174 -11.14 25.48 15.49
N LEU A 175 -11.45 24.38 14.79
CA LEU A 175 -12.42 24.38 13.70
C LEU A 175 -13.84 24.72 14.17
N TYR A 176 -14.25 24.16 15.30
CA TYR A 176 -15.56 24.44 15.87
C TYR A 176 -15.74 25.93 16.20
N ASP A 177 -14.72 26.56 16.80
CA ASP A 177 -14.70 28.01 17.07
C ASP A 177 -14.76 28.84 15.79
N GLY A 178 -14.25 28.30 14.68
CA GLY A 178 -14.35 28.87 13.33
C GLY A 178 -15.69 28.62 12.62
N GLY A 179 -16.61 27.84 13.21
CA GLY A 179 -17.88 27.47 12.60
C GLY A 179 -17.78 26.39 11.52
N TYR A 180 -16.68 25.64 11.48
CA TYR A 180 -16.48 24.54 10.54
C TYR A 180 -16.95 23.20 11.11
N PRO A 181 -17.41 22.26 10.26
CA PRO A 181 -17.69 20.90 10.71
C PRO A 181 -16.40 20.17 11.09
N LYS A 182 -16.55 19.09 11.87
CA LYS A 182 -15.47 18.16 12.21
C LYS A 182 -15.00 17.36 10.99
N GLU A 183 -15.97 16.91 10.19
CA GLU A 183 -15.75 16.00 9.08
C GLU A 183 -16.12 16.69 7.77
N PHE A 184 -15.36 16.34 6.73
CA PHE A 184 -15.55 16.87 5.39
C PHE A 184 -15.72 15.72 4.41
N SER A 185 -16.37 16.01 3.28
CA SER A 185 -16.35 15.14 2.11
C SER A 185 -15.62 15.88 0.99
N TYR A 186 -15.10 15.15 0.01
CA TYR A 186 -14.44 15.79 -1.14
C TYR A 186 -15.34 16.76 -1.92
N VAL A 187 -16.65 16.50 -1.93
CA VAL A 187 -17.63 17.38 -2.62
C VAL A 187 -17.87 18.68 -1.84
N ASP A 188 -17.59 18.69 -0.52
CA ASP A 188 -17.74 19.88 0.32
C ASP A 188 -16.54 20.82 0.15
N LYS A 189 -16.67 21.80 -0.75
CA LYS A 189 -15.64 22.81 -1.04
C LYS A 189 -15.11 23.56 0.20
N ARG A 190 -15.85 23.53 1.32
CA ARG A 190 -15.40 24.13 2.59
C ARG A 190 -14.17 23.46 3.19
N HIS A 191 -13.79 22.25 2.75
CA HIS A 191 -12.55 21.59 3.24
C HIS A 191 -11.30 22.43 2.96
N LYS A 192 -11.25 23.15 1.83
CA LYS A 192 -10.12 24.04 1.48
C LYS A 192 -10.08 25.25 2.41
N GLU A 193 -11.22 25.88 2.62
CA GLU A 193 -11.37 27.03 3.53
C GLU A 193 -11.05 26.64 4.98
N ALA A 194 -11.54 25.48 5.43
CA ALA A 194 -11.27 24.92 6.75
C ALA A 194 -9.79 24.62 6.95
N TYR A 195 -9.10 24.05 5.94
CA TYR A 195 -7.66 23.83 5.99
C TYR A 195 -6.89 25.14 6.15
N ILE A 196 -7.20 26.16 5.35
CA ILE A 196 -6.53 27.47 5.42
C ILE A 196 -6.76 28.11 6.79
N TYR A 197 -8.01 28.08 7.27
CA TYR A 197 -8.38 28.59 8.58
C TYR A 197 -7.64 27.87 9.71
N LEU A 198 -7.67 26.53 9.72
CA LEU A 198 -7.01 25.70 10.73
C LEU A 198 -5.51 25.99 10.76
N ARG A 199 -4.86 26.01 9.59
CA ARG A 199 -3.44 26.32 9.45
C ARG A 199 -3.08 27.66 10.09
N GLU A 200 -3.87 28.71 9.81
CA GLU A 200 -3.63 30.03 10.38
C GLU A 200 -3.81 30.05 11.91
N ARG A 201 -4.85 29.39 12.42
CA ARG A 201 -5.13 29.32 13.86
C ARG A 201 -4.08 28.52 14.62
N VAL A 202 -3.65 27.38 14.08
CA VAL A 202 -2.59 26.56 14.66
C VAL A 202 -1.26 27.33 14.66
N TRP A 203 -0.98 28.06 13.58
CA TRP A 203 0.20 28.92 13.54
C TRP A 203 0.18 29.99 14.64
N GLN A 204 -0.95 30.68 14.82
CA GLN A 204 -1.13 31.66 15.91
C GLN A 204 -0.97 31.02 17.29
N PHE A 205 -1.60 29.86 17.51
CA PHE A 205 -1.49 29.12 18.77
C PHE A 205 -0.02 28.80 19.12
N ILE A 206 0.79 28.41 18.14
CA ILE A 206 2.22 28.16 18.33
C ILE A 206 2.99 29.46 18.61
N GLN A 207 2.67 30.55 17.92
CA GLN A 207 3.29 31.86 18.20
C GLN A 207 3.00 32.37 19.61
N ASP A 208 1.82 32.04 20.15
CA ASP A 208 1.40 32.38 21.51
C ASP A 208 2.01 31.45 22.59
N GLY A 209 2.87 30.52 22.18
CA GLY A 209 3.58 29.59 23.07
C GLY A 209 2.88 28.25 23.28
N GLY A 210 1.84 27.94 22.51
CA GLY A 210 1.21 26.63 22.46
C GLY A 210 2.10 25.59 21.78
N GLU A 211 1.92 24.33 22.13
CA GLU A 211 2.68 23.20 21.57
C GLU A 211 1.73 22.23 20.85
N VAL A 212 2.15 21.75 19.68
CA VAL A 212 1.44 20.76 18.89
C VAL A 212 2.25 19.47 18.89
N GLU A 213 1.68 18.42 19.45
CA GLU A 213 2.29 17.09 19.46
C GLU A 213 2.12 16.42 18.09
N LEU A 214 3.20 15.81 17.59
CA LEU A 214 3.21 15.01 16.36
C LEU A 214 3.64 13.59 16.66
N ILE A 215 3.26 12.65 15.80
CA ILE A 215 3.68 11.25 15.93
C ILE A 215 5.19 11.17 15.66
N THR A 216 5.90 10.43 16.51
CA THR A 216 7.32 10.12 16.29
C THR A 216 7.45 9.08 15.19
N THR A 217 8.37 9.32 14.25
CA THR A 217 8.66 8.35 13.20
C THR A 217 9.11 7.02 13.83
N PRO A 218 8.45 5.89 13.51
CA PRO A 218 8.87 4.60 14.03
C PRO A 218 10.23 4.22 13.42
N SER A 219 11.28 4.22 14.23
CA SER A 219 12.66 3.88 13.82
C SER A 219 12.98 2.38 13.95
N GLY A 220 12.04 1.56 14.42
CA GLY A 220 12.28 0.17 14.79
C GLY A 220 12.88 -0.69 13.66
N ALA A 221 12.49 -0.48 12.40
CA ALA A 221 13.09 -1.20 11.28
C ALA A 221 14.57 -0.86 11.06
N ALA A 222 14.92 0.43 11.17
CA ALA A 222 16.30 0.88 11.00
C ALA A 222 17.19 0.37 12.15
N GLU A 223 16.70 0.48 13.38
CA GLU A 223 17.39 -0.03 14.58
C GLU A 223 17.57 -1.54 14.52
N TRP A 224 16.55 -2.29 14.06
CA TRP A 224 16.65 -3.73 13.89
C TRP A 224 17.72 -4.09 12.85
N ILE A 225 17.72 -3.42 11.69
CA ILE A 225 18.72 -3.65 10.63
C ILE A 225 20.14 -3.39 11.15
N GLU A 226 20.34 -2.28 11.88
CA GLU A 226 21.63 -1.95 12.47
C GLU A 226 22.08 -3.01 13.48
N ALA A 227 21.18 -3.50 14.33
CA ALA A 227 21.47 -4.53 15.32
C ALA A 227 21.70 -5.93 14.71
N HIS A 228 21.23 -6.20 13.49
CA HIS A 228 21.19 -7.53 12.88
C HIS A 228 21.88 -7.61 11.50
N GLN A 229 22.90 -6.78 11.25
CA GLN A 229 23.61 -6.76 9.95
C GLN A 229 24.16 -8.14 9.52
N ASP A 230 24.55 -8.99 10.48
CA ASP A 230 25.08 -10.33 10.21
C ASP A 230 24.00 -11.43 10.11
N ASN A 231 22.72 -11.09 10.23
CA ASN A 231 21.62 -12.06 10.22
C ASN A 231 21.45 -12.70 8.82
N GLU A 232 21.06 -13.99 8.80
CA GLU A 232 20.69 -14.77 7.62
C GLU A 232 19.81 -13.98 6.64
N ILE A 233 18.87 -13.17 7.13
CA ILE A 233 17.96 -12.35 6.31
C ILE A 233 18.73 -11.29 5.49
N GLU A 234 19.63 -10.54 6.12
CA GLU A 234 20.39 -9.47 5.45
C GLU A 234 21.46 -10.07 4.51
N GLN A 235 22.02 -11.22 4.89
CA GLN A 235 22.87 -12.02 4.00
C GLN A 235 22.10 -12.39 2.73
N HIS A 236 20.90 -12.98 2.85
CA HIS A 236 20.09 -13.35 1.70
C HIS A 236 19.64 -12.13 0.87
N ARG A 237 19.31 -11.00 1.51
CA ARG A 237 18.95 -9.75 0.83
C ARG A 237 20.10 -9.23 -0.05
N SER A 238 21.32 -9.26 0.49
CA SER A 238 22.55 -8.81 -0.19
C SER A 238 23.01 -9.75 -1.30
N HIS A 239 22.90 -11.07 -1.12
CA HIS A 239 23.46 -12.08 -2.05
C HIS A 239 22.70 -12.24 -3.38
N VAL A 240 21.42 -11.83 -3.47
CA VAL A 240 20.59 -12.00 -4.70
C VAL A 240 21.00 -11.03 -5.85
N ASN A 241 22.18 -10.40 -5.78
CA ASN A 241 22.75 -9.66 -6.91
C ASN A 241 23.49 -10.57 -7.90
N GLY A 242 23.78 -11.83 -7.53
CA GLY A 242 24.29 -12.86 -8.43
C GLY A 242 23.19 -13.83 -8.85
N ASP A 243 23.17 -14.20 -10.13
CA ASP A 243 22.20 -15.07 -10.79
C ASP A 243 21.80 -16.33 -9.98
N GLN A 244 20.67 -16.24 -9.29
CA GLN A 244 19.87 -17.41 -8.96
C GLN A 244 18.46 -17.19 -9.51
N GLN A 245 18.30 -17.52 -10.79
CA GLN A 245 17.04 -18.11 -11.24
C GLN A 245 16.84 -19.37 -10.39
N MET A 246 15.83 -19.36 -9.52
CA MET A 246 15.29 -20.64 -9.08
C MET A 246 14.45 -21.16 -10.23
N GLU A 247 14.90 -22.27 -10.82
CA GLU A 247 14.00 -23.27 -11.38
C GLU A 247 12.95 -23.55 -10.30
N LEU A 248 11.71 -23.15 -10.58
CA LEU A 248 10.57 -23.73 -9.89
C LEU A 248 10.77 -25.24 -9.96
N ILE A 249 10.62 -25.96 -8.84
CA ILE A 249 10.48 -27.40 -8.91
C ILE A 249 9.22 -27.65 -9.73
N ASN A 250 9.42 -27.92 -11.02
CA ASN A 250 8.42 -28.32 -11.98
C ASN A 250 7.84 -29.65 -11.51
N SER A 251 6.80 -29.60 -10.70
CA SER A 251 5.67 -30.49 -10.89
C SER A 251 4.61 -29.70 -11.65
N ASP A 252 4.87 -29.51 -12.95
CA ASP A 252 3.89 -29.44 -14.06
C ASP A 252 4.46 -28.57 -15.20
N ASN A 253 4.85 -29.25 -16.28
CA ASN A 253 5.32 -28.80 -17.60
C ASN A 253 5.32 -27.29 -17.94
N ASP A 254 6.53 -26.77 -18.19
CA ASP A 254 6.84 -25.50 -18.84
C ASP A 254 6.26 -25.34 -20.26
N SER A 255 5.56 -24.23 -20.52
CA SER A 255 5.46 -23.61 -21.86
C SER A 255 5.00 -22.13 -21.89
N GLU A 256 5.11 -21.35 -20.81
CA GLU A 256 4.44 -20.03 -20.72
C GLU A 256 5.32 -18.77 -20.63
N GLU A 257 6.66 -18.85 -20.63
CA GLU A 257 7.49 -17.65 -20.44
C GLU A 257 7.71 -16.76 -21.68
N GLU A 258 7.35 -17.20 -22.90
CA GLU A 258 7.58 -16.39 -24.12
C GLU A 258 6.49 -15.33 -24.42
N SER A 259 5.33 -15.34 -23.74
CA SER A 259 4.20 -14.47 -24.12
C SER A 259 4.24 -13.06 -23.50
N LEU A 260 5.00 -12.82 -22.43
CA LEU A 260 4.93 -11.56 -21.66
C LEU A 260 5.77 -10.42 -22.28
N VAL A 261 6.77 -10.73 -23.10
CA VAL A 261 7.60 -9.71 -23.77
C VAL A 261 6.82 -9.01 -24.90
N VAL A 262 5.82 -9.69 -25.48
CA VAL A 262 4.99 -9.16 -26.58
C VAL A 262 3.98 -8.11 -26.08
N GLU A 263 3.64 -8.12 -24.79
CA GLU A 263 2.56 -7.29 -24.24
C GLU A 263 2.92 -5.79 -24.12
N GLN A 264 4.20 -5.42 -24.15
CA GLN A 264 4.60 -4.00 -24.16
C GLN A 264 4.58 -3.36 -25.55
N GLN A 265 4.59 -4.16 -26.64
CA GLN A 265 4.56 -3.64 -28.00
C GLN A 265 3.13 -3.39 -28.52
N ILE A 266 2.14 -4.14 -28.02
CA ILE A 266 0.76 -4.02 -28.51
C ILE A 266 0.03 -2.81 -27.89
N PHE A 267 0.40 -2.39 -26.67
CA PHE A 267 -0.21 -1.23 -26.02
C PHE A 267 0.18 0.13 -26.60
N GLN A 268 1.14 0.20 -27.54
CA GLN A 268 1.51 1.45 -28.22
C GLN A 268 0.88 1.62 -29.62
N GLU A 269 0.29 0.58 -30.22
CA GLU A 269 -0.23 0.67 -31.60
C GLU A 269 -1.73 0.99 -31.72
N ASP A 270 -2.51 0.94 -30.64
CA ASP A 270 -3.97 1.11 -30.71
C ASP A 270 -4.49 2.56 -30.49
N ASP A 271 -3.61 3.58 -30.41
CA ASP A 271 -4.01 5.00 -30.26
C ASP A 271 -3.76 5.88 -31.50
N ALA A 272 -3.64 5.27 -32.69
CA ALA A 272 -3.52 6.00 -33.95
C ALA A 272 -4.53 5.52 -35.00
N GLY A 273 -5.77 6.02 -34.92
CA GLY A 273 -6.65 6.00 -36.08
C GLY A 273 -8.15 5.92 -35.81
N ALA A 274 -8.73 7.00 -35.29
CA ALA A 274 -10.17 7.24 -35.43
C ALA A 274 -10.44 8.73 -35.62
N ASP A 275 -10.16 9.24 -36.83
CA ASP A 275 -10.70 10.50 -37.31
C ASP A 275 -10.96 10.40 -38.82
N GLY A 276 -12.20 10.66 -39.25
CA GLY A 276 -12.52 10.78 -40.67
C GLY A 276 -13.81 10.09 -41.14
N LEU A 277 -14.91 10.85 -41.08
CA LEU A 277 -16.19 10.60 -41.71
C LEU A 277 -16.13 10.46 -43.25
N LEU A 278 -17.16 9.76 -43.79
CA LEU A 278 -17.87 9.99 -45.07
C LEU A 278 -17.15 9.70 -46.41
N LEU A 279 -17.73 8.79 -47.23
CA LEU A 279 -18.44 9.11 -48.49
C LEU A 279 -18.79 7.86 -49.33
N ASP A 280 -20.09 7.78 -49.65
CA ASP A 280 -20.74 7.39 -50.91
C ASP A 280 -20.60 6.01 -51.57
N LEU A 281 -21.82 5.53 -51.91
CA LEU A 281 -22.30 4.47 -52.81
C LEU A 281 -22.39 3.03 -52.26
#